data_AF-A0A7V9GS45-F1
#
_entry.id   AF-A0A7V9GS45-F1
#
_cell.length_a   1.000
_cell.length_b   1.000
_cell.length_c   1.000
_cell.angle_alpha   90.00
_cell.angle_beta   90.00
_cell.angle_gamma   90.00
#
_symmetry.space_group_name_H-M   'P 1'
#
loop_
_entity.id
_entity.type
_entity.pdbx_description
1 polymer ?
#
loop_
_entity_poly.entity_id
_entity_poly.type
_entity_poly.pdbx_seq_one_letter_code
_entity_poly.pdbx_strand_id
1 'polypeptide(L)' 'MERRADAKPTARCADCDREWFGRTAAHALAQLNGCIRCGGSLEFFEDPSEPSAPEPLQEVAPHLALGKPRL' A
#
# COMPACT_ATOMS: atom_id res chain seq x y z
N MET A 1 9.09 0.56 24.16
CA MET A 1 8.87 -0.63 23.31
C MET A 1 7.38 -0.72 23.05
N GLU A 2 6.88 0.06 22.10
CA GLU A 2 5.44 0.12 21.79
C GLU A 2 5.08 -1.04 20.88
N ARG A 3 4.08 -1.82 21.30
CA ARG A 3 3.59 -3.01 20.60
C ARG A 3 2.95 -2.55 19.27
N ARG A 4 3.46 -3.05 18.14
CA ARG A 4 2.74 -3.11 16.85
C ARG A 4 1.51 -3.99 17.03
N ALA A 5 0.47 -3.45 17.66
CA ALA A 5 -0.79 -4.13 17.89
C ALA A 5 -1.76 -3.82 16.75
N ASP A 6 -2.36 -4.88 16.21
CA ASP A 6 -3.51 -4.88 15.31
C ASP A 6 -3.39 -4.14 13.98
N ALA A 7 -2.51 -4.62 13.11
CA ALA A 7 -2.72 -4.39 11.67
C ALA A 7 -3.85 -5.32 11.21
N LYS A 8 -5.07 -4.81 11.10
CA LYS A 8 -6.20 -5.55 10.53
C LYS A 8 -5.86 -5.94 9.07
N PRO A 9 -6.16 -7.18 8.63
CA PRO A 9 -5.93 -7.56 7.24
C PRO A 9 -6.82 -6.72 6.32
N THR A 10 -6.23 -6.27 5.22
CA THR A 10 -6.92 -5.47 4.19
C THR A 10 -7.64 -6.37 3.18
N ALA A 11 -7.09 -7.56 2.94
CA ALA A 11 -7.66 -8.56 2.06
C ALA A 11 -7.33 -9.97 2.56
N ARG A 12 -8.21 -10.93 2.26
CA ARG A 12 -8.03 -12.36 2.56
C ARG A 12 -8.54 -13.21 1.40
N CYS A 13 -7.89 -14.34 1.15
CA CYS A 13 -8.38 -15.33 0.20
C CYS A 13 -9.36 -16.29 0.87
N ALA A 14 -10.53 -16.48 0.26
CA ALA A 14 -11.56 -17.39 0.77
C ALA A 14 -11.16 -18.88 0.66
N ASP A 15 -10.28 -19.23 -0.28
CA ASP A 15 -9.90 -20.63 -0.57
C ASP A 15 -8.68 -21.13 0.22
N CYS A 16 -7.70 -20.25 0.49
CA CYS A 16 -6.44 -20.63 1.13
C CYS A 16 -6.13 -19.86 2.42
N ASP A 17 -7.09 -19.06 2.90
CA ASP A 17 -7.01 -18.23 4.12
C ASP A 17 -5.78 -17.31 4.18
N ARG A 18 -5.14 -17.03 3.04
CA ARG A 18 -3.97 -16.14 3.01
C ARG A 18 -4.45 -14.71 3.24
N GLU A 19 -3.77 -14.01 4.14
CA GLU A 19 -4.05 -12.62 4.49
C GLU A 19 -3.00 -11.68 3.92
N TRP A 20 -3.45 -10.48 3.54
CA TRP A 20 -2.61 -9.38 3.10
C TRP A 20 -2.90 -8.13 3.92
N PHE A 21 -1.84 -7.35 4.13
CA PHE A 21 -1.85 -6.18 4.99
C PHE A 21 -1.40 -4.95 4.21
N GLY A 22 -1.98 -3.81 4.55
CA GLY A 22 -1.75 -2.53 3.88
C GLY A 22 -2.60 -2.34 2.62
N ARG A 23 -2.86 -1.07 2.31
CA ARG A 23 -3.64 -0.64 1.15
C ARG A 23 -2.99 -0.99 -0.19
N THR A 24 -1.67 -0.89 -0.29
CA THR A 24 -0.93 -1.23 -1.51
C THR A 24 -1.15 -2.68 -1.94
N ALA A 25 -1.16 -3.61 -0.97
CA ALA A 25 -1.41 -5.02 -1.25
C ALA A 25 -2.85 -5.25 -1.71
N ALA A 26 -3.84 -4.63 -1.05
CA ALA A 26 -5.24 -4.69 -1.48
C ALA A 26 -5.44 -4.12 -2.89
N HIS A 27 -4.86 -2.96 -3.19
CA HIS A 27 -4.94 -2.34 -4.50
C HIS A 27 -4.31 -3.21 -5.60
N ALA A 28 -3.14 -3.81 -5.35
CA ALA A 28 -2.51 -4.73 -6.30
C ALA A 28 -3.37 -5.99 -6.54
N LEU A 29 -3.94 -6.55 -5.47
CA LEU A 29 -4.81 -7.73 -5.55
C LEU A 29 -6.13 -7.44 -6.27
N ALA A 30 -6.71 -6.26 -6.07
CA ALA A 30 -7.92 -5.82 -6.77
C ALA A 30 -7.70 -5.75 -8.29
N GLN A 31 -6.52 -5.34 -8.74
CA GLN A 31 -6.18 -5.34 -10.17
C GLN A 31 -5.94 -6.74 -10.75
N LEU A 32 -5.44 -7.67 -9.93
CA LEU A 32 -5.19 -9.05 -10.35
C LEU A 32 -6.47 -9.91 -10.37
N ASN A 33 -7.54 -9.44 -9.71
CA ASN A 33 -8.87 -10.06 -9.66
C ASN A 33 -8.86 -11.54 -9.20
N GLY A 34 -7.86 -11.94 -8.40
CA GLY A 34 -7.70 -13.30 -7.92
C GLY A 34 -6.49 -13.50 -7.02
N CYS A 35 -6.52 -14.54 -6.19
CA CYS A 35 -5.42 -14.86 -5.30
C CYS A 35 -4.17 -15.26 -6.09
N ILE A 36 -3.07 -14.53 -5.91
CA ILE A 36 -1.78 -14.80 -6.56
C ILE A 36 -1.19 -16.18 -6.25
N ARG A 37 -1.73 -16.88 -5.25
CA ARG A 37 -1.18 -18.13 -4.75
C ARG A 37 -1.95 -19.35 -5.23
N CYS A 38 -3.28 -19.29 -5.25
CA CYS A 38 -4.14 -20.41 -5.63
C CYS A 38 -5.12 -20.09 -6.77
N GLY A 39 -5.20 -18.84 -7.23
CA GLY A 39 -6.21 -18.38 -8.19
C GLY A 39 -7.62 -18.24 -7.60
N GLY A 40 -7.79 -18.47 -6.30
CA GLY A 40 -9.06 -18.39 -5.58
C GLY A 40 -9.62 -16.97 -5.43
N SER A 41 -10.82 -16.89 -4.88
CA SER A 41 -11.54 -15.64 -4.67
C SER A 41 -10.95 -14.84 -3.52
N LEU A 42 -11.02 -13.51 -3.65
CA LEU A 42 -10.49 -12.55 -2.66
C LEU A 42 -11.64 -11.77 -2.03
N GLU A 43 -11.58 -11.65 -0.71
CA GLU A 43 -12.43 -10.78 0.11
C GLU A 43 -11.61 -9.58 0.56
N PHE A 44 -12.13 -8.37 0.35
CA PHE A 44 -11.49 -7.11 0.75
C PHE A 44 -12.24 -6.51 1.94
N PHE A 45 -11.52 -6.15 3.00
CA PHE A 45 -12.10 -5.61 4.24
C PHE A 45 -12.01 -4.10 4.37
N GLU A 46 -11.25 -3.46 3.48
CA GLU A 46 -11.13 -2.01 3.36
C GLU A 46 -11.34 -1.63 1.89
N ASP A 47 -11.97 -0.49 1.66
CA ASP A 47 -12.21 0.01 0.31
C ASP A 47 -10.86 0.38 -0.34
N PRO A 48 -10.45 -0.30 -1.44
CA PRO A 48 -9.14 -0.06 -2.05
C PRO A 48 -9.09 1.21 -2.90
N SER A 49 -10.20 1.97 -2.99
CA SER A 49 -10.43 2.90 -4.10
C SER A 49 -9.69 4.23 -3.98
N GLU A 50 -9.11 4.57 -2.82
CA GLU A 50 -8.26 5.76 -2.71
C GLU A 50 -6.93 5.46 -2.01
N PRO A 51 -5.86 5.14 -2.75
CA PRO A 51 -4.54 5.52 -2.29
C PRO A 51 -4.58 7.03 -2.05
N SER A 52 -4.33 7.45 -0.81
CA SER A 52 -4.13 8.87 -0.50
C SER A 52 -3.02 9.33 -1.44
N ALA A 53 -3.36 10.14 -2.45
CA ALA A 53 -2.39 10.59 -3.42
C ALA A 53 -1.22 11.19 -2.64
N PRO A 54 0.05 10.84 -2.97
CA PRO A 54 1.16 11.51 -2.33
C PRO A 54 0.95 13.01 -2.55
N GLU A 55 0.93 13.77 -1.46
CA GLU A 55 0.81 15.23 -1.55
C GLU A 55 1.84 15.71 -2.57
N PRO A 56 1.45 16.58 -3.52
CA PRO A 56 2.35 17.02 -4.57
C PRO A 56 3.61 17.57 -3.90
N LEU A 57 4.74 16.93 -4.20
CA LEU A 57 6.04 17.42 -3.77
C LEU A 57 6.15 18.85 -4.29
N GLN A 58 6.25 19.82 -3.38
CA GLN A 58 6.49 21.20 -3.75
C GLN A 58 7.66 21.23 -4.74
N GLU A 59 7.48 21.88 -5.89
CA GLU A 59 8.53 22.02 -6.88
C GLU A 59 9.65 22.90 -6.30
N VAL A 60 10.60 22.26 -5.62
CA VAL A 60 11.77 22.94 -5.08
C VAL A 60 12.75 23.13 -6.23
N ALA A 61 13.10 24.38 -6.52
CA ALA A 61 14.07 24.68 -7.56
C ALA A 61 15.39 23.89 -7.30
N PRO A 62 16.03 23.27 -8.31
CA PRO A 62 17.14 22.34 -8.12
C PRO A 62 18.32 22.91 -7.31
N HIS A 63 18.56 24.22 -7.43
CA HIS A 63 19.61 24.94 -6.72
C HIS A 63 19.34 25.11 -5.21
N LEU A 64 18.10 24.93 -4.75
CA LEU A 64 17.74 24.90 -3.34
C LEU A 64 17.84 23.49 -2.75
N ALA A 65 17.64 22.44 -3.57
CA ALA A 65 17.75 21.05 -3.14
C ALA A 65 19.20 20.58 -2.93
N LEU A 66 20.13 21.07 -3.77
CA LEU A 66 21.54 20.67 -3.73
C LEU A 66 22.38 21.42 -2.68
N GLY A 67 21.79 22.45 -2.03
CA GLY A 67 22.52 23.33 -1.10
C GLY A 67 23.55 24.22 -1.80
N LYS A 68 24.06 25.23 -1.07
CA LYS A 68 25.16 26.07 -1.58
C LYS A 68 26.49 25.33 -1.40
N PRO A 69 27.36 25.27 -2.42
CA PRO A 69 28.72 24.79 -2.24
C PRO A 69 29.40 25.60 -1.12
N ARG A 70 30.09 24.91 -0.20
CA ARG A 70 30.95 25.59 0.76
C ARG A 70 32.22 26.01 0.02
N LEU A 71 32.45 27.32 -0.03
CA LEU A 71 33.73 27.91 -0.48
C LEU A 71 34.81 27.69 0.59
#